data_AF-A0A2A4HJG6-F1
#
_entry.id   AF-A0A2A4HJG6-F1
#
_cell.length_a   1.000
_cell.length_b   1.000
_cell.length_c   1.000
_cell.angle_alpha   90.00
_cell.angle_beta   90.00
_cell.angle_gamma   90.00
#
_symmetry.space_group_name_H-M   'P 1'
#
loop_
_entity.id
_entity.type
_entity.pdbx_description
1 polymer ?
#
loop_
_entity_poly.entity_id
_entity_poly.type
_entity_poly.pdbx_seq_one_letter_code
_entity_poly.pdbx_strand_id
1 'polypeptide(L)' 'MSSVTKQHQQLPHLLGLLSSLCFFFGSLLFLPAFSSYATVGVWCFVMGSLIMFIIYAMSIKNAGKQCS' A
#
# COMPACT_ATOMS: atom_id res chain seq x y z
N MET A 1 -19.37 23.98 -6.74
CA MET A 1 -19.41 22.49 -6.67
C MET A 1 -18.37 21.92 -7.63
N SER A 2 -17.08 22.00 -7.31
CA SER A 2 -16.01 21.65 -8.27
C SER A 2 -14.78 20.99 -7.62
N SER A 3 -14.86 20.63 -6.33
CA SER A 3 -13.69 20.17 -5.55
C SER A 3 -13.55 18.64 -5.50
N VAL A 4 -14.50 17.89 -6.07
CA VAL A 4 -14.60 16.42 -5.93
C VAL A 4 -13.79 15.67 -7.00
N THR A 5 -13.36 16.32 -8.07
CA THR A 5 -12.78 15.65 -9.26
C THR A 5 -11.25 15.54 -9.29
N LYS A 6 -10.51 16.29 -8.45
CA LYS A 6 -9.03 16.17 -8.37
C LYS A 6 -8.54 15.12 -7.36
N GLN A 7 -9.44 14.41 -6.68
CA GLN A 7 -9.09 13.34 -5.73
C GLN A 7 -9.10 11.93 -6.36
N HIS A 8 -9.83 11.71 -7.45
CA HIS A 8 -9.98 10.37 -8.03
C HIS A 8 -8.71 9.86 -8.74
N GLN A 9 -7.86 10.76 -9.26
CA GLN A 9 -6.62 10.39 -9.97
C GLN A 9 -5.37 10.35 -9.06
N GLN A 10 -5.42 10.98 -7.88
CA GLN A 10 -4.29 10.98 -6.92
C GLN A 10 -4.37 9.87 -5.87
N LEU A 11 -5.58 9.33 -5.63
CA LEU A 11 -5.79 8.21 -4.72
C LEU A 11 -4.88 6.98 -5.01
N PRO A 12 -4.65 6.54 -6.26
CA PRO A 12 -3.74 5.40 -6.51
C PRO A 12 -2.28 5.69 -6.15
N HIS A 13 -1.83 6.94 -6.30
CA HIS A 13 -0.46 7.33 -5.95
C HIS A 13 -0.23 7.37 -4.44
N LEU A 14 -1.18 7.91 -3.69
CA LEU A 14 -1.11 7.99 -2.23
C LEU A 14 -1.22 6.62 -1.59
N LEU A 15 -2.08 5.74 -2.13
CA LEU A 15 -2.20 4.38 -1.61
C LEU A 15 -0.93 3.57 -1.88
N GLY A 16 -0.33 3.69 -3.08
CA GLY A 16 0.97 3.08 -3.37
C GLY A 16 2.10 3.59 -2.47
N LEU A 17 2.15 4.90 -2.21
CA LEU A 17 3.13 5.52 -1.32
C LEU A 17 2.96 5.08 0.13
N LEU A 18 1.71 5.02 0.63
CA LEU A 18 1.38 4.58 1.98
C LEU A 18 1.76 3.10 2.18
N SER A 19 1.52 2.27 1.17
CA SER A 19 1.92 0.84 1.14
C SER A 19 3.44 0.69 1.27
N SER A 20 4.19 1.47 0.47
CA SER A 20 5.65 1.45 0.46
C SER A 20 6.24 1.92 1.80
N LEU A 21 5.67 2.97 2.40
CA LEU A 21 6.04 3.44 3.74
C LEU A 21 5.73 2.40 4.81
N CYS A 22 4.55 1.78 4.79
CA CYS A 22 4.19 0.73 5.76
C CYS A 22 5.11 -0.49 5.64
N PHE A 23 5.47 -0.88 4.41
CA PHE A 23 6.42 -1.96 4.16
C PHE A 23 7.83 -1.62 4.65
N PHE A 24 8.30 -0.39 4.37
CA PHE A 24 9.60 0.10 4.81
C PHE A 24 9.71 0.18 6.35
N PHE A 25 8.71 0.76 7.01
CA PHE A 25 8.65 0.82 8.48
C PHE A 25 8.46 -0.56 9.11
N GLY A 26 7.64 -1.42 8.50
CA GLY A 26 7.49 -2.81 8.92
C GLY A 26 8.82 -3.56 8.90
N SER A 27 9.63 -3.37 7.85
CA SER A 27 10.97 -3.94 7.75
C SER A 27 11.96 -3.35 8.77
N LEU A 28 11.84 -2.07 9.13
CA LEU A 28 12.69 -1.45 10.16
C LEU A 28 12.37 -1.96 11.57
N LEU A 29 11.11 -2.30 11.85
CA LEU A 29 10.71 -2.87 13.14
C LEU A 29 11.16 -4.32 13.35
N PHE A 30 11.62 -5.01 12.29
CA PHE A 30 12.30 -6.30 12.40
C PHE A 30 13.72 -6.18 12.98
N LEU A 31 14.24 -4.96 13.16
CA LEU A 31 15.55 -4.74 13.77
C LEU A 31 15.51 -5.12 15.27
N PRO A 32 16.51 -5.86 15.79
CA PRO A 32 16.52 -6.36 17.18
C PRO A 32 16.44 -5.26 18.25
N ALA A 33 16.74 -4.01 17.88
CA ALA A 33 16.59 -2.83 18.76
C ALA A 33 15.13 -2.52 19.15
N PHE A 34 14.15 -2.93 18.34
CA PHE A 34 12.71 -2.71 18.58
C PHE A 34 11.96 -4.01 18.90
N SER A 35 12.60 -4.94 19.63
CA SER A 35 12.02 -6.24 19.99
C SER A 35 10.63 -6.17 20.64
N SER A 36 10.34 -5.10 21.39
CA SER A 36 9.00 -4.87 21.99
C SER A 36 7.93 -4.45 20.98
N TYR A 37 8.32 -3.83 19.86
CA TYR A 37 7.41 -3.36 18.82
C TYR A 37 7.39 -4.28 17.59
N ALA A 38 8.21 -5.33 17.56
CA ALA A 38 8.31 -6.27 16.45
C ALA A 38 6.94 -6.80 15.98
N THR A 39 6.04 -7.13 16.90
CA THR A 39 4.67 -7.60 16.58
C THR A 39 3.87 -6.58 15.76
N VAL A 40 4.00 -5.30 16.07
CA VAL A 40 3.33 -4.22 15.33
C VAL A 40 3.96 -4.04 13.96
N GLY A 41 5.28 -4.20 13.86
CA GLY A 41 6.02 -4.17 12.59
C GLY A 41 5.62 -5.27 11.63
N VAL A 42 5.45 -6.50 12.14
CA VAL A 42 4.95 -7.65 11.37
C VAL A 42 3.55 -7.36 10.83
N TRP A 43 2.65 -6.80 11.65
CA TRP A 43 1.29 -6.45 11.21
C TRP A 43 1.29 -5.34 10.14
N CYS A 44 2.09 -4.28 10.32
CA CYS A 44 2.26 -3.22 9.31
C CYS A 44 2.85 -3.76 8.01
N PHE A 45 3.81 -4.69 8.10
CA PHE A 45 4.42 -5.33 6.94
C PHE A 45 3.40 -6.17 6.17
N VAL A 46 2.66 -7.05 6.86
CA VAL A 46 1.63 -7.90 6.25
C VAL A 46 0.53 -7.07 5.59
N MET A 47 0.01 -6.05 6.29
CA MET A 47 -1.02 -5.16 5.74
C MET A 47 -0.50 -4.32 4.57
N GLY A 48 0.72 -3.81 4.67
CA GLY A 48 1.39 -3.04 3.61
C GLY A 48 1.65 -3.85 2.34
N SER A 49 2.04 -5.11 2.47
CA SER A 49 2.20 -6.00 1.31
C SER A 49 0.86 -6.41 0.71
N LEU A 50 -0.15 -6.70 1.55
CA LEU A 50 -1.47 -7.11 1.08
C LEU A 50 -2.15 -5.99 0.26
N ILE A 51 -2.08 -4.74 0.74
CA ILE A 51 -2.68 -3.60 0.05
C ILE A 51 -2.00 -3.36 -1.30
N MET A 52 -0.67 -3.46 -1.37
CA MET A 52 0.09 -3.34 -2.63
C MET A 52 -0.29 -4.45 -3.62
N PHE A 53 -0.44 -5.68 -3.13
CA PHE A 53 -0.88 -6.81 -3.93
C PHE A 53 -2.28 -6.61 -4.51
N ILE A 54 -3.22 -6.11 -3.71
CA ILE A 54 -4.59 -5.84 -4.17
C ILE A 54 -4.61 -4.72 -5.22
N ILE A 55 -3.86 -3.63 -5.01
CA ILE A 55 -3.73 -2.53 -6.00
C ILE A 55 -3.17 -3.05 -7.32
N TYR A 56 -2.12 -3.86 -7.26
CA TYR A 56 -1.47 -4.41 -8.46
C TYR A 56 -2.37 -5.43 -9.17
N ALA A 57 -3.04 -6.30 -8.42
CA ALA A 57 -4.00 -7.27 -8.97
C ALA A 57 -5.20 -6.57 -9.61
N MET A 58 -5.71 -5.49 -9.01
CA MET A 58 -6.73 -4.64 -9.64
C MET A 58 -6.17 -3.94 -10.89
N SER A 59 -4.95 -3.42 -10.85
CA SER A 59 -4.29 -2.79 -12.00
C SER A 59 -4.18 -3.76 -13.19
N ILE A 60 -3.72 -4.99 -12.94
CA ILE A 60 -3.64 -6.06 -13.95
C ILE A 60 -5.04 -6.43 -14.48
N LYS A 61 -6.04 -6.58 -13.61
CA LYS A 61 -7.42 -6.88 -14.06
C LYS A 61 -8.00 -5.79 -14.95
N ASN A 62 -7.66 -4.52 -14.71
CA ASN A 62 -8.14 -3.41 -15.53
C ASN A 62 -7.41 -3.33 -16.89
N ALA A 63 -6.13 -3.70 -16.94
CA ALA A 63 -5.40 -3.82 -18.21
C ALA A 63 -6.01 -4.89 -19.13
N GLY A 64 -6.50 -6.00 -18.58
CA GLY A 64 -7.19 -7.04 -19.35
C GLY A 64 -8.56 -6.63 -19.91
N LYS A 65 -9.20 -5.59 -19.37
CA LYS A 65 -10.53 -5.13 -19.82
C LYS A 65 -10.49 -4.04 -20.91
N GLN A 66 -9.34 -3.40 -21.15
CA GLN A 66 -9.24 -2.38 -22.22
C GLN A 66 -9.06 -2.97 -23.63
N CYS A 67 -8.89 -4.28 -23.76
CA CYS A 67 -8.78 -4.98 -25.04
C CYS A 67 -10.02 -5.84 -25.35
N SER A 68 -11.23 -5.39 -25.00
CA SER A 68 -12.47 -6.03 -25.46
C SER A 68 -13.53 -5.03 -25.87
#